data_AF-A0A6M3LM31-F1
#
_entry.id   AF-A0A6M3LM31-F1
#
_cell.length_a   1.000
_cell.length_b   1.000
_cell.length_c   1.000
_cell.angle_alpha   90.00
_cell.angle_beta   90.00
_cell.angle_gamma   90.00
#
_symmetry.space_group_name_H-M   'P 1'
#
loop_
_entity.id
_entity.type
_entity.pdbx_description
1 polymer ?
#
loop_
_entity_poly.entity_id
_entity_poly.type
_entity_poly.pdbx_seq_one_letter_code
_entity_poly.pdbx_strand_id
1 'polypeptide(L)'
;MAERKFDLDSYETVAARIPKAMKALEGYRMITHLMSPVDDLHRVVFKADLYNGDVLLATGWATEVEGDGYVNKTSHLENCESSAIGRALANYGYAGSDPAKRPSREEMAKVQRTEGQAEATVARVFADRMKTCPTCGEPKVMPSKYGKGWYCLACKGKFAEDHPGVVNGPQPEPTYGEAVGDVGLF
;
A
#
# COMPACT_ATOMS: atom_id res chain seq x y z
N MET A 1 19.56 -16.09 0.31
CA MET A 1 18.93 -15.13 1.24
C MET A 1 17.44 -15.43 1.20
N ALA A 2 16.85 -15.97 2.27
CA ALA A 2 15.41 -16.23 2.29
C ALA A 2 14.68 -14.88 2.25
N GLU A 3 13.83 -14.71 1.25
CA GLU A 3 12.92 -13.58 1.12
C GLU A 3 12.06 -13.51 2.38
N ARG A 4 12.29 -12.51 3.24
CA ARG A 4 11.45 -12.26 4.42
C ARG A 4 10.12 -11.71 3.92
N LYS A 5 9.24 -12.61 3.50
CA LYS A 5 7.85 -12.29 3.19
C LYS A 5 7.23 -11.72 4.48
N PHE A 6 6.81 -10.46 4.44
CA PHE A 6 6.20 -9.79 5.59
C PHE A 6 4.88 -10.48 5.94
N ASP A 7 4.77 -10.99 7.17
CA ASP A 7 3.56 -11.64 7.66
C ASP A 7 2.73 -10.66 8.49
N LEU A 8 1.56 -10.26 7.96
CA LEU A 8 0.63 -9.33 8.62
C LEU A 8 0.02 -9.91 9.89
N ASP A 9 -0.10 -11.23 10.01
CA ASP A 9 -0.71 -11.85 11.20
C ASP A 9 0.23 -11.80 12.40
N SER A 10 1.51 -11.52 12.14
CA SER A 10 2.52 -11.32 13.15
C SER A 10 2.50 -9.89 13.75
N TYR A 11 1.64 -8.99 13.25
CA TYR A 11 1.46 -7.63 13.74
C TYR A 11 0.19 -7.49 14.58
N GLU A 12 0.30 -6.79 15.70
CA GLU A 12 -0.85 -6.47 16.54
C GLU A 12 -1.53 -5.17 16.09
N THR A 13 -2.86 -5.14 16.09
CA THR A 13 -3.67 -3.96 15.77
C THR A 13 -3.61 -2.90 16.87
N VAL A 14 -3.81 -1.64 16.54
CA VAL A 14 -3.92 -0.58 17.57
C VAL A 14 -5.06 -0.87 18.55
N ALA A 15 -6.20 -1.37 18.03
CA ALA A 15 -7.36 -1.74 18.82
C ALA A 15 -7.06 -2.84 19.86
N ALA A 16 -6.14 -3.76 19.61
CA ALA A 16 -5.74 -4.78 20.57
C ALA A 16 -4.73 -4.26 21.62
N ARG A 17 -3.95 -3.23 21.28
CA ARG A 17 -2.96 -2.60 22.19
C ARG A 17 -3.62 -1.72 23.26
N ILE A 18 -4.70 -1.00 22.92
CA ILE A 18 -5.38 -0.08 23.84
C ILE A 18 -5.88 -0.79 25.12
N PRO A 19 -6.64 -1.90 25.06
CA PRO A 19 -7.12 -2.58 26.26
C PRO A 19 -5.99 -3.09 27.16
N LYS A 20 -4.87 -3.53 26.57
CA LYS A 20 -3.68 -3.96 27.32
C LYS A 20 -3.08 -2.79 28.11
N ALA A 21 -2.94 -1.64 27.46
CA ALA A 21 -2.44 -0.42 28.09
C ALA A 21 -3.39 0.08 29.19
N MET A 22 -4.70 0.08 28.94
CA MET A 22 -5.71 0.47 29.94
C MET A 22 -5.70 -0.44 31.17
N LYS A 23 -5.46 -1.74 31.00
CA LYS A 23 -5.38 -2.69 32.13
C LYS A 23 -4.11 -2.54 32.95
N ALA A 24 -3.00 -2.16 32.30
CA ALA A 24 -1.69 -2.10 32.95
C ALA A 24 -1.35 -0.71 33.52
N LEU A 25 -2.00 0.35 33.05
CA LEU A 25 -1.81 1.73 33.51
C LEU A 25 -3.04 2.19 34.29
N GLU A 26 -2.92 2.31 35.61
CA GLU A 26 -4.02 2.72 36.50
C GLU A 26 -4.61 4.09 36.14
N GLY A 27 -3.77 5.01 35.68
CA GLY A 27 -4.16 6.34 35.22
C GLY A 27 -4.09 6.49 33.70
N TYR A 28 -4.39 5.43 32.93
CA TYR A 28 -4.33 5.47 31.47
C TYR A 28 -5.06 6.69 30.91
N ARG A 29 -4.34 7.51 30.14
CA ARG A 29 -4.92 8.65 29.43
C ARG A 29 -4.19 8.84 28.10
N MET A 30 -4.96 8.79 27.01
CA MET A 30 -4.49 9.04 25.65
C MET A 30 -5.11 10.35 25.18
N ILE A 31 -4.27 11.32 24.82
CA ILE A 31 -4.72 12.61 24.29
C ILE A 31 -4.13 12.78 22.90
N THR A 32 -4.99 13.07 21.93
CA THR A 32 -4.58 13.33 20.54
C THR A 32 -4.72 14.81 20.22
N HIS A 33 -3.82 15.29 19.38
CA HIS A 33 -3.76 16.68 18.93
C HIS A 33 -3.64 16.68 17.40
N LEU A 34 -4.59 17.33 16.74
CA LEU A 34 -4.42 17.74 15.35
C LEU A 34 -3.43 18.91 15.33
N MET A 35 -2.27 18.68 14.73
CA MET A 35 -1.19 19.67 14.64
C MET A 35 -1.23 20.47 13.34
N SER A 36 -1.95 19.96 12.32
CA SER A 36 -2.17 20.68 11.07
C SER A 36 -3.20 21.81 11.23
N PRO A 37 -3.08 22.90 10.45
CA PRO A 37 -4.13 23.90 10.32
C PRO A 37 -5.45 23.26 9.86
N VAL A 38 -6.58 23.71 10.42
CA VAL A 38 -7.91 23.15 10.12
C VAL A 38 -8.45 23.59 8.75
N ASP A 39 -7.86 24.63 8.16
CA ASP A 39 -8.19 25.19 6.85
C ASP A 39 -7.45 24.50 5.69
N ASP A 40 -6.41 23.71 5.99
CA ASP A 40 -5.73 22.84 5.01
C ASP A 40 -5.51 21.44 5.58
N LEU A 41 -6.46 20.56 5.26
CA LEU A 41 -6.46 19.15 5.68
C LEU A 41 -5.94 18.21 4.59
N HIS A 42 -5.29 18.74 3.54
CA HIS A 42 -4.72 17.88 2.50
C HIS A 42 -3.57 17.02 3.06
N ARG A 43 -2.76 17.58 3.96
CA ARG A 43 -1.74 16.86 4.72
C ARG A 43 -1.98 17.07 6.21
N VAL A 44 -2.28 15.98 6.90
CA VAL A 44 -2.66 16.02 8.31
C VAL A 44 -1.55 15.43 9.17
N VAL A 45 -1.19 16.14 10.23
CA VAL A 45 -0.22 15.69 11.25
C VAL A 45 -0.97 15.55 12.56
N PHE A 46 -0.88 14.37 13.17
CA PHE A 46 -1.38 14.12 14.52
C PHE A 46 -0.24 13.82 15.48
N LYS A 47 -0.40 14.30 16.71
CA LYS A 47 0.41 13.90 17.87
C LYS A 47 -0.49 13.19 18.88
N ALA A 48 -0.05 12.06 19.42
CA ALA A 48 -0.68 11.36 20.51
C ALA A 48 0.24 11.37 21.74
N ASP A 49 -0.29 11.76 22.89
CA ASP A 49 0.40 11.76 24.17
C ASP A 49 -0.22 10.70 25.09
N LEU A 50 0.61 9.74 25.52
CA LEU A 50 0.22 8.69 26.44
C LEU A 50 0.68 9.04 27.86
N TYR A 51 -0.27 9.09 28.79
CA TYR A 51 -0.03 9.38 30.20
C TYR A 51 -0.40 8.19 31.09
N ASN A 52 0.21 8.16 32.27
CA ASN A 52 -0.27 7.42 33.43
C ASN A 52 -0.44 8.41 34.60
N GLY A 53 -1.69 8.84 34.82
CA GLY A 53 -2.00 9.97 35.69
C GLY A 53 -1.45 11.28 35.11
N ASP A 54 -0.56 11.93 35.87
CA ASP A 54 0.08 13.20 35.49
C ASP A 54 1.44 13.00 34.80
N VAL A 55 1.94 11.76 34.72
CA VAL A 55 3.22 11.46 34.09
C VAL A 55 3.03 11.17 32.61
N LEU A 56 3.67 11.97 31.75
CA LEU A 56 3.78 11.67 30.32
C LEU A 56 4.75 10.50 30.11
N LEU A 57 4.25 9.41 29.56
CA LEU A 57 5.02 8.19 29.34
C LEU A 57 5.67 8.15 27.96
N ALA A 58 4.91 8.48 26.91
CA ALA A 58 5.38 8.42 25.53
C ALA A 58 4.56 9.35 24.63
N THR A 59 5.13 9.65 23.47
CA THR A 59 4.44 10.37 22.39
C THR A 59 4.50 9.57 21.10
N GLY A 60 3.54 9.79 20.22
CA GLY A 60 3.47 9.22 18.87
C GLY A 60 3.11 10.30 17.87
N TRP A 61 3.81 10.31 16.73
CA TRP A 61 3.57 11.27 15.66
C TRP A 61 3.26 10.52 14.38
N ALA A 62 2.25 10.97 13.65
CA ALA A 62 1.89 10.44 12.35
C ALA A 62 1.59 11.56 11.36
N THR A 63 1.71 11.24 10.07
CA THR A 63 1.34 12.13 8.99
C THR A 63 0.67 11.31 7.90
N GLU A 64 -0.47 11.79 7.42
CA GLU A 64 -1.16 11.22 6.26
C GLU A 64 -1.49 12.32 5.27
N VAL A 65 -1.67 11.93 4.01
CA VAL A 65 -2.04 12.82 2.91
C VAL A 65 -3.36 12.33 2.32
N GLU A 66 -4.29 13.25 2.11
CA GLU A 66 -5.57 12.97 1.47
C GLU A 66 -5.36 12.39 0.07
N GLY A 67 -6.06 11.29 -0.23
CA GLY A 67 -5.95 10.60 -1.51
C GLY A 67 -4.70 9.74 -1.69
N ASP A 68 -3.82 9.64 -0.69
CA ASP A 68 -2.66 8.73 -0.71
C ASP A 68 -3.09 7.26 -0.58
N GLY A 69 -3.33 6.64 -1.73
CA GLY A 69 -3.89 5.28 -1.82
C GLY A 69 -5.39 5.23 -1.57
N TYR A 70 -5.98 4.05 -1.72
CA TYR A 70 -7.45 3.88 -1.64
C TYR A 70 -8.00 4.17 -0.23
N VAL A 71 -7.22 3.87 0.80
CA VAL A 71 -7.63 3.95 2.20
C VAL A 71 -7.73 5.40 2.68
N ASN A 72 -6.85 6.28 2.21
CA ASN A 72 -6.84 7.70 2.60
C ASN A 72 -7.68 8.61 1.70
N LYS A 73 -8.49 8.05 0.78
CA LYS A 73 -9.38 8.87 -0.05
C LYS A 73 -10.47 9.58 0.75
N THR A 74 -10.91 8.98 1.86
CA THR A 74 -12.02 9.51 2.68
C THR A 74 -11.78 9.39 4.18
N SER A 75 -10.63 8.84 4.62
CA SER A 75 -10.39 8.55 6.04
C SER A 75 -8.97 8.88 6.51
N HIS A 76 -8.27 9.78 5.81
CA HIS A 76 -6.87 10.11 6.14
C HIS A 76 -6.71 10.75 7.52
N LEU A 77 -7.73 11.47 8.02
CA LEU A 77 -7.76 12.03 9.36
C LEU A 77 -7.76 10.94 10.43
N GLU A 78 -8.72 10.02 10.36
CA GLU A 78 -8.91 8.92 11.31
C GLU A 78 -7.73 7.95 11.28
N ASN A 79 -7.19 7.70 10.09
CA ASN A 79 -6.00 6.86 9.91
C ASN A 79 -4.75 7.53 10.51
N CYS A 80 -4.60 8.84 10.36
CA CYS A 80 -3.49 9.58 10.94
C CYS A 80 -3.56 9.56 12.47
N GLU A 81 -4.74 9.83 13.05
CA GLU A 81 -4.95 9.77 14.48
C GLU A 81 -4.66 8.37 15.05
N SER A 82 -5.21 7.33 14.41
CA SER A 82 -5.00 5.93 14.81
C SER A 82 -3.53 5.53 14.73
N SER A 83 -2.81 6.02 13.71
CA SER A 83 -1.36 5.78 13.55
C SER A 83 -0.55 6.49 14.63
N ALA A 84 -0.91 7.72 15.00
CA ALA A 84 -0.26 8.44 16.10
C ALA A 84 -0.44 7.70 17.43
N ILE A 85 -1.66 7.22 17.73
CA ILE A 85 -1.96 6.39 18.91
C ILE A 85 -1.13 5.10 18.89
N GLY A 86 -1.11 4.39 17.76
CA GLY A 86 -0.35 3.16 17.59
C GLY A 86 1.14 3.34 17.87
N ARG A 87 1.71 4.46 17.43
CA ARG A 87 3.12 4.83 17.67
C ARG A 87 3.39 5.22 19.11
N ALA A 88 2.50 5.95 19.77
CA ALA A 88 2.65 6.29 21.19
C ALA A 88 2.67 5.02 22.07
N LEU A 89 1.72 4.09 21.81
CA LEU A 89 1.66 2.80 22.49
C LEU A 89 2.91 1.96 22.21
N ALA A 90 3.35 1.88 20.95
CA ALA A 90 4.57 1.16 20.59
C ALA A 90 5.83 1.75 21.25
N ASN A 91 5.94 3.07 21.31
CA ASN A 91 7.08 3.78 21.91
C ASN A 91 7.19 3.53 23.42
N TYR A 92 6.07 3.39 24.13
CA TYR A 92 6.09 3.02 25.55
C TYR A 92 6.44 1.54 25.80
N GLY A 93 6.24 0.67 24.81
CA GLY A 93 6.55 -0.76 24.91
C GLY A 93 5.42 -1.71 24.51
N TYR A 94 4.28 -1.20 24.05
CA TYR A 94 3.17 -2.02 23.53
C TYR A 94 3.32 -2.31 22.02
N ALA A 95 4.54 -2.53 21.52
CA ALA A 95 4.83 -2.77 20.10
C ALA A 95 4.42 -4.18 19.59
N GLY A 96 3.65 -4.95 20.37
CA GLY A 96 3.42 -6.37 20.11
C GLY A 96 4.63 -7.23 20.46
N SER A 97 4.72 -8.44 19.91
CA SER A 97 5.70 -9.48 20.27
C SER A 97 7.14 -9.23 19.81
N ASP A 98 7.42 -8.16 19.05
CA ASP A 98 8.76 -7.83 18.58
C ASP A 98 8.97 -6.30 18.56
N PRO A 99 9.96 -5.74 19.28
CA PRO A 99 10.29 -4.32 19.26
C PRO A 99 10.64 -3.75 17.87
N ALA A 100 11.00 -4.60 16.91
CA ALA A 100 11.20 -4.20 15.51
C ALA A 100 9.87 -3.94 14.78
N LYS A 101 8.72 -4.38 15.31
CA LYS A 101 7.37 -4.20 14.75
C LYS A 101 6.66 -2.97 15.33
N ARG A 102 7.36 -1.84 15.34
CA ARG A 102 6.77 -0.55 15.72
C ARG A 102 5.54 -0.17 14.86
N PRO A 103 5.53 -0.44 13.53
CA PRO A 103 4.32 -0.21 12.73
C PRO A 103 3.15 -1.06 13.20
N SER A 104 1.93 -0.53 13.11
CA SER A 104 0.70 -1.30 13.37
C SER A 104 0.40 -2.27 12.22
N ARG A 105 -0.48 -3.24 12.49
CA ARG A 105 -0.97 -4.15 11.43
C ARG A 105 -1.69 -3.37 10.32
N GLU A 106 -2.43 -2.32 10.68
CA GLU A 106 -3.13 -1.44 9.74
C GLU A 106 -2.15 -0.68 8.84
N GLU A 107 -1.06 -0.14 9.41
CA GLU A 107 0.02 0.50 8.66
C GLU A 107 0.69 -0.50 7.70
N MET A 108 0.95 -1.74 8.15
CA MET A 108 1.56 -2.76 7.29
C MET A 108 0.61 -3.27 6.19
N ALA A 109 -0.69 -3.35 6.46
CA ALA A 109 -1.69 -3.70 5.46
C ALA A 109 -1.78 -2.64 4.35
N LYS A 110 -1.48 -1.36 4.65
CA LYS A 110 -1.32 -0.31 3.62
C LYS A 110 -0.17 -0.65 2.66
N VAL A 111 0.99 -1.01 3.18
CA VAL A 111 2.19 -1.33 2.37
C VAL A 111 1.92 -2.50 1.42
N GLN A 112 1.37 -3.62 1.93
CA GLN A 112 1.08 -4.79 1.08
C GLN A 112 0.08 -4.50 -0.04
N ARG A 113 -0.93 -3.64 0.20
CA ARG A 113 -1.88 -3.24 -0.85
C ARG A 113 -1.19 -2.43 -1.94
N THR A 114 -0.31 -1.50 -1.58
CA THR A 114 0.44 -0.71 -2.55
C THR A 114 1.40 -1.60 -3.36
N GLU A 115 2.08 -2.55 -2.73
CA GLU A 115 2.93 -3.54 -3.42
C GLU A 115 2.11 -4.42 -4.39
N GLY A 116 0.96 -4.94 -3.96
CA GLY A 116 0.08 -5.74 -4.83
C GLY A 116 -0.49 -4.95 -6.02
N GLN A 117 -0.79 -3.66 -5.84
CA GLN A 117 -1.21 -2.77 -6.94
C GLN A 117 -0.08 -2.45 -7.91
N ALA A 118 1.14 -2.26 -7.40
CA ALA A 118 2.33 -2.10 -8.23
C ALA A 118 2.61 -3.38 -9.04
N GLU A 119 2.57 -4.55 -8.40
CA GLU A 119 2.74 -5.84 -9.07
C GLU A 119 1.66 -6.08 -10.14
N ALA A 120 0.39 -5.79 -9.84
CA ALA A 120 -0.70 -5.95 -10.81
C ALA A 120 -0.58 -4.98 -11.99
N THR A 121 -0.16 -3.74 -11.75
CA THR A 121 0.06 -2.74 -12.81
C THR A 121 1.24 -3.15 -13.69
N VAL A 122 2.34 -3.60 -13.08
CA VAL A 122 3.50 -4.12 -13.82
C VAL A 122 3.09 -5.35 -14.62
N ALA A 123 2.39 -6.31 -14.03
CA ALA A 123 1.90 -7.49 -14.73
C ALA A 123 1.00 -7.14 -15.93
N ARG A 124 0.10 -6.16 -15.79
CA ARG A 124 -0.75 -5.68 -16.89
C ARG A 124 0.07 -5.03 -18.00
N VAL A 125 1.02 -4.15 -17.67
CA VAL A 125 1.91 -3.51 -18.66
C VAL A 125 2.80 -4.52 -19.38
N PHE A 126 3.27 -5.54 -18.65
CA PHE A 126 4.03 -6.65 -19.25
C PHE A 126 3.16 -7.49 -20.18
N ALA A 127 1.92 -7.80 -19.79
CA ALA A 127 0.97 -8.53 -20.62
C ALA A 127 0.57 -7.76 -21.89
N ASP A 128 0.31 -6.45 -21.79
CA ASP A 128 -0.05 -5.59 -22.94
C ASP A 128 1.10 -5.45 -23.96
N ARG A 129 2.35 -5.61 -23.51
CA ARG A 129 3.55 -5.56 -24.37
C ARG A 129 3.97 -6.92 -24.91
N MET A 130 3.37 -8.01 -24.43
CA MET A 130 3.68 -9.35 -24.90
C MET A 130 3.07 -9.59 -26.27
N LYS A 131 3.92 -10.05 -27.19
CA LYS A 131 3.52 -10.40 -28.55
C LYS A 131 3.39 -11.92 -28.70
N THR A 132 2.60 -12.34 -29.67
CA THR A 132 2.40 -13.76 -29.99
C THR A 132 3.60 -14.27 -30.78
N CYS A 133 4.14 -15.40 -30.36
CA CYS A 133 5.24 -16.06 -31.06
C CYS A 133 4.74 -16.77 -32.32
N PRO A 134 5.28 -16.50 -33.51
CA PRO A 134 4.90 -17.22 -34.73
C PRO A 134 5.36 -18.68 -34.74
N THR A 135 6.37 -19.02 -33.93
CA THR A 135 6.95 -20.37 -33.88
C THR A 135 6.18 -21.30 -32.96
N CYS A 136 5.75 -20.81 -31.79
CA CYS A 136 5.15 -21.64 -30.75
C CYS A 136 3.76 -21.20 -30.30
N GLY A 137 3.20 -20.12 -30.86
CA GLY A 137 1.87 -19.62 -30.54
C GLY A 137 1.72 -18.94 -29.17
N GLU A 138 2.73 -19.02 -28.30
CA GLU A 138 2.68 -18.43 -26.96
C GLU A 138 2.79 -16.89 -26.99
N PRO A 139 1.97 -16.17 -26.21
CA PRO A 139 2.04 -14.71 -26.06
C PRO A 139 3.18 -14.31 -25.11
N LYS A 140 4.41 -14.70 -25.45
CA LYS A 140 5.61 -14.56 -24.60
C LYS A 140 6.79 -13.92 -25.32
N VAL A 141 6.52 -13.17 -26.40
CA VAL A 141 7.55 -12.45 -27.15
C VAL A 141 7.75 -11.06 -26.55
N MET A 142 8.99 -10.74 -26.22
CA MET A 142 9.42 -9.47 -25.63
C MET A 142 10.51 -8.81 -26.47
N PRO A 143 10.68 -7.48 -26.40
CA PRO A 143 11.80 -6.82 -27.07
C PRO A 143 13.13 -7.29 -26.48
N SER A 144 14.14 -7.44 -27.34
CA SER A 144 15.49 -7.81 -26.94
C SER A 144 16.09 -6.76 -26.01
N LYS A 145 16.75 -7.22 -24.92
CA LYS A 145 17.47 -6.35 -23.97
C LYS A 145 18.52 -5.46 -24.65
N TYR A 146 19.05 -5.89 -25.79
CA TYR A 146 20.12 -5.20 -26.53
C TYR A 146 19.61 -4.37 -27.70
N GLY A 147 18.29 -4.09 -27.76
CA GLY A 147 17.71 -3.09 -28.66
C GLY A 147 17.72 -3.46 -30.14
N LYS A 148 17.93 -4.74 -30.48
CA LYS A 148 17.73 -5.27 -31.84
C LYS A 148 16.91 -6.54 -31.78
N GLY A 149 15.66 -6.44 -32.23
CA GLY A 149 14.76 -7.58 -32.45
C GLY A 149 13.96 -8.04 -31.23
N TRP A 150 13.24 -9.15 -31.40
CA TRP A 150 12.34 -9.74 -30.42
C TRP A 150 12.85 -11.10 -29.95
N TYR A 151 12.48 -11.49 -28.72
CA TYR A 151 12.84 -12.76 -28.11
C TYR A 151 11.62 -13.42 -27.44
N CYS A 152 11.36 -14.69 -27.76
CA CYS A 152 10.32 -15.48 -27.10
C CYS A 152 10.84 -16.15 -25.84
N LEU A 153 10.20 -15.90 -24.69
CA LEU A 153 10.56 -16.55 -23.43
C LEU A 153 10.20 -18.05 -23.39
N ALA A 154 9.22 -18.50 -24.20
CA ALA A 154 8.76 -19.88 -24.21
C ALA A 154 9.67 -20.80 -25.05
N CYS A 155 9.80 -20.50 -26.36
CA CYS A 155 10.59 -21.32 -27.27
C CYS A 155 12.03 -20.85 -27.46
N LYS A 156 12.43 -19.74 -26.81
CA LYS A 156 13.76 -19.10 -26.95
C LYS A 156 14.09 -18.62 -28.38
N GLY A 157 13.07 -18.47 -29.23
CA GLY A 157 13.22 -17.94 -30.59
C GLY A 157 13.61 -16.46 -30.62
N LYS A 158 14.43 -16.08 -31.59
CA LYS A 158 14.88 -14.69 -31.84
C LYS A 158 14.36 -14.24 -33.20
N PHE A 159 13.82 -13.02 -33.26
CA PHE A 159 13.24 -12.44 -34.48
C PHE A 159 13.82 -11.05 -34.76
N ALA A 160 13.93 -10.68 -36.03
CA ALA A 160 14.24 -9.29 -36.42
C ALA A 160 13.11 -8.33 -36.00
N GLU A 161 13.38 -7.03 -35.93
CA GLU A 161 12.41 -6.03 -35.44
C GLU A 161 11.14 -5.94 -36.28
N ASP A 162 11.27 -6.16 -37.57
CA ASP A 162 10.28 -6.10 -38.63
C ASP A 162 9.70 -7.48 -39.02
N HIS A 163 9.96 -8.52 -38.22
CA HIS A 163 9.57 -9.88 -38.58
C HIS A 163 8.02 -10.02 -38.70
N PRO A 164 7.49 -10.40 -39.88
CA PRO A 164 6.05 -10.32 -40.19
C PRO A 164 5.16 -11.23 -39.34
N GLY A 165 5.74 -12.27 -38.72
CA GLY A 165 5.04 -13.18 -37.81
C GLY A 165 4.89 -12.70 -36.37
N VAL A 166 5.54 -11.59 -35.98
CA VAL A 166 5.48 -11.07 -34.60
C VAL A 166 4.40 -9.98 -34.51
N VAL A 167 3.17 -10.42 -34.22
CA VAL A 167 2.00 -9.53 -34.13
C VAL A 167 1.76 -9.07 -32.70
N ASN A 168 1.15 -7.87 -32.53
CA ASN A 168 0.65 -7.45 -31.23
C ASN A 168 -0.36 -8.49 -30.71
N GLY A 169 -0.27 -8.85 -29.42
CA GLY A 169 -1.32 -9.64 -28.78
C GLY A 169 -2.68 -8.93 -28.90
N PRO A 170 -3.80 -9.67 -28.77
CA PRO A 170 -5.13 -9.06 -28.78
C PRO A 170 -5.16 -7.91 -27.77
N GLN A 171 -5.53 -6.71 -28.23
CA GLN A 171 -5.72 -5.57 -27.34
C GLN A 171 -6.81 -5.97 -26.34
N PRO A 172 -6.63 -5.79 -25.03
CA PRO A 172 -7.76 -5.92 -24.11
C PRO A 172 -8.83 -4.94 -24.59
N GLU A 173 -10.06 -5.44 -24.80
CA GLU A 173 -11.17 -4.54 -25.10
C GLU A 173 -11.26 -3.50 -23.97
N PRO A 174 -11.49 -2.21 -24.30
CA PRO A 174 -11.66 -1.22 -23.27
C PRO A 174 -12.85 -1.67 -22.42
N THR A 175 -12.57 -2.09 -21.18
CA THR A 175 -13.61 -2.27 -20.17
C THR A 175 -14.11 -0.88 -19.83
N TYR A 176 -15.04 -0.38 -20.64
CA TYR A 176 -15.84 0.78 -20.34
C TYR A 176 -16.72 0.36 -19.17
N GLY A 177 -16.25 0.62 -17.95
CA GLY A 177 -17.11 0.57 -16.79
C GLY A 177 -18.26 1.54 -17.05
N GLU A 178 -19.47 1.01 -17.13
CA GLU A 178 -20.71 1.76 -17.19
C GLU A 178 -20.79 2.69 -15.97
N ALA A 179 -20.35 3.93 -16.14
CA ALA A 179 -20.82 5.06 -15.35
C ALA A 179 -21.87 5.79 -16.20
N VAL A 180 -22.99 5.11 -16.44
CA VAL A 180 -24.27 5.78 -16.71
C VAL A 180 -24.83 6.19 -15.36
N GLY A 181 -24.51 7.42 -14.96
CA GLY A 181 -25.15 8.13 -13.87
C GLY A 181 -25.41 9.55 -14.34
N ASP A 182 -26.64 9.79 -14.76
CA ASP A 182 -27.17 11.07 -15.19
C ASP A 182 -26.70 12.22 -14.30
N VAL A 183 -25.94 13.16 -14.86
CA VAL A 183 -25.82 14.51 -14.31
C VAL A 183 -26.99 15.31 -14.88
N GLY A 184 -28.17 15.04 -14.34
CA GLY A 184 -29.34 15.89 -14.50
C GLY A 184 -29.11 17.18 -13.71
N LEU A 185 -29.20 18.31 -14.42
CA LEU A 185 -29.48 19.63 -13.88
C LEU A 185 -30.54 19.56 -12.77
N PHE A 186 -30.22 20.07 -11.57
CA PHE A 186 -30.99 20.99 -10.72
C PHE A 186 -30.31 21.10 -9.35
#